data_AF-A0A1A3PWP6-F1
#
_entry.id   AF-A0A1A3PWP6-F1
#
_cell.length_a   1.000
_cell.length_b   1.000
_cell.length_c   1.000
_cell.angle_alpha   90.00
_cell.angle_beta   90.00
_cell.angle_gamma   90.00
#
_symmetry.space_group_name_H-M   'P 1'
#
loop_
_entity.id
_entity.type
_entity.pdbx_description
1 polymer ?
#
loop_
_entity_poly.entity_id
_entity_poly.type
_entity_poly.pdbx_seq_one_letter_code
_entity_poly.pdbx_strand_id
1 'polypeptide(L)'
;MSSDDSVTEEQANRVATAIAEQFGAGIGTDRPQVYPGSHEGSAAPFVVSWEQGPFQWPYQQEALFAIGQQINVYLEAVNHFALGVYPQ
;
A
#
# COMPACT_ATOMS: atom_id res chain seq x y z
N MET A 1 16.76 23.46 -4.28
CA MET A 1 16.03 22.33 -4.88
C MET A 1 15.48 21.54 -3.71
N SER A 2 14.22 21.79 -3.32
CA SER A 2 13.53 20.95 -2.34
C SER A 2 12.77 19.93 -3.15
N SER A 3 13.45 18.85 -3.52
CA SER A 3 12.77 17.69 -4.07
C SER A 3 11.86 17.15 -2.97
N ASP A 4 10.57 17.04 -3.26
CA ASP A 4 9.55 16.44 -2.39
C ASP A 4 9.89 14.95 -2.16
N ASP A 5 10.87 14.66 -1.31
CA ASP A 5 11.19 13.30 -0.82
C ASP A 5 10.16 12.83 0.21
N SER A 6 8.97 13.42 0.21
CA SER A 6 7.89 13.16 1.17
C SER A 6 6.78 12.41 0.46
N VAL A 7 6.45 11.21 0.95
CA VAL A 7 5.24 10.51 0.48
C VAL A 7 4.02 11.33 0.87
N THR A 8 3.11 11.53 -0.07
CA THR A 8 1.84 12.21 0.20
C THR A 8 0.74 11.20 0.50
N GLU A 9 -0.29 11.66 1.24
CA GLU A 9 -1.52 10.89 1.45
C GLU A 9 -2.16 10.47 0.12
N GLU A 10 -2.05 11.32 -0.91
CA GLU A 10 -2.52 11.01 -2.26
C GLU A 10 -1.78 9.81 -2.88
N GLN A 11 -0.47 9.68 -2.69
CA GLN A 11 0.29 8.53 -3.18
C GLN A 11 -0.12 7.24 -2.46
N ALA A 12 -0.28 7.27 -1.13
CA ALA A 12 -0.76 6.12 -0.37
C ALA A 12 -2.18 5.69 -0.82
N ASN A 13 -3.07 6.66 -1.07
CA ASN A 13 -4.39 6.41 -1.64
C ASN A 13 -4.32 5.78 -3.04
N ARG A 14 -3.43 6.27 -3.91
CA ARG A 14 -3.22 5.68 -5.25
C ARG A 14 -2.73 4.23 -5.16
N VAL A 15 -1.83 3.91 -4.23
CA VAL A 15 -1.37 2.54 -3.99
C VAL A 15 -2.54 1.66 -3.53
N ALA A 16 -3.35 2.13 -2.58
CA ALA A 16 -4.52 1.40 -2.10
C ALA A 16 -5.53 1.11 -3.24
N THR A 17 -5.80 2.11 -4.09
CA THR A 17 -6.68 1.96 -5.26
C THR A 17 -6.11 0.97 -6.28
N ALA A 18 -4.81 1.04 -6.59
CA ALA A 18 -4.19 0.11 -7.53
C ALA A 18 -4.20 -1.34 -7.03
N ILE A 19 -3.96 -1.56 -5.73
CA ILE A 19 -4.12 -2.88 -5.10
C ILE A 19 -5.57 -3.35 -5.22
N ALA A 20 -6.54 -2.47 -4.94
CA ALA A 20 -7.95 -2.79 -5.09
C ALA A 20 -8.32 -3.22 -6.52
N GLU A 21 -7.89 -2.45 -7.53
CA GLU A 21 -8.16 -2.74 -8.95
C GLU A 21 -7.49 -4.04 -9.41
N GLN A 22 -6.21 -4.24 -9.07
CA GLN A 22 -5.43 -5.38 -9.55
C GLN A 22 -5.83 -6.70 -8.90
N PHE A 23 -6.23 -6.69 -7.63
CA PHE A 23 -6.58 -7.89 -6.87
C PHE A 23 -8.09 -8.08 -6.68
N GLY A 24 -8.91 -7.22 -7.28
CA GLY A 24 -10.36 -7.25 -7.12
C GLY A 24 -10.80 -6.95 -5.68
N ALA A 25 -9.98 -6.20 -4.94
CA ALA A 25 -10.32 -5.65 -3.64
C ALA A 25 -11.12 -4.35 -3.78
N GLY A 26 -11.70 -3.85 -2.70
CA GLY A 26 -12.51 -2.64 -2.75
C GLY A 26 -12.65 -1.97 -1.40
N ILE A 27 -12.87 -0.66 -1.41
CA ILE A 27 -13.19 0.11 -0.21
C ILE A 27 -14.69 -0.04 0.05
N GLY A 28 -15.09 -0.64 1.19
CA GLY A 28 -16.50 -0.73 1.61
C GLY A 28 -17.40 -1.69 0.81
N THR A 29 -16.89 -2.85 0.38
CA THR A 29 -17.66 -3.90 -0.33
C THR A 29 -17.45 -5.27 0.32
N ASP A 30 -18.18 -6.32 -0.10
CA ASP A 30 -17.98 -7.73 0.34
C ASP A 30 -16.63 -8.36 -0.10
N ARG A 31 -15.69 -7.53 -0.55
CA ARG A 31 -14.36 -7.89 -1.05
C ARG A 31 -13.31 -7.51 0.00
N PRO A 32 -12.08 -8.02 -0.10
CA PRO A 32 -11.02 -7.63 0.83
C PRO A 32 -10.85 -6.11 0.79
N GLN A 33 -10.82 -5.49 1.97
CA GLN A 33 -10.71 -4.05 2.07
C GLN A 33 -9.27 -3.61 2.23
N VAL A 34 -8.94 -2.47 1.62
CA VAL A 34 -7.62 -1.84 1.64
C VAL A 34 -7.76 -0.44 2.21
N TYR A 35 -6.94 -0.12 3.21
CA TYR A 35 -7.00 1.13 3.96
C TYR A 35 -5.65 1.83 3.94
N PRO A 36 -5.55 3.01 3.31
CA PRO A 36 -4.41 3.89 3.50
C PRO A 36 -4.51 4.59 4.86
N GLY A 37 -3.39 4.75 5.55
CA GLY A 37 -3.35 5.45 6.83
C GLY A 37 -1.95 5.59 7.40
N SER A 38 -1.83 6.33 8.50
CA SER A 38 -0.61 6.35 9.31
C SER A 38 -0.59 5.12 10.22
N HIS A 39 0.50 4.35 10.22
CA HIS A 39 0.67 3.24 11.15
C HIS A 39 1.60 3.64 12.29
N GLU A 40 1.04 3.83 13.48
CA GLU A 40 1.85 3.94 14.69
C GLU A 40 2.71 2.66 14.83
N GLY A 41 4.03 2.83 14.87
CA GLY A 41 5.01 1.74 14.97
C GLY A 41 5.71 1.35 13.66
N SER A 42 5.38 1.97 12.53
CA SER A 42 6.12 1.82 11.27
C SER A 42 7.15 2.95 11.08
N ALA A 43 8.26 2.67 10.40
CA ALA A 43 9.20 3.68 9.92
C ALA A 43 8.67 4.42 8.67
N ALA A 44 7.63 3.89 8.03
CA ALA A 44 7.00 4.49 6.86
C ALA A 44 6.10 5.67 7.24
N PRO A 45 6.12 6.79 6.49
CA PRO A 45 5.23 7.93 6.71
C PRO A 45 3.75 7.55 6.51
N PHE A 46 3.47 6.64 5.57
CA PHE A 46 2.15 6.09 5.30
C PHE A 46 2.23 4.58 5.12
N VAL A 47 1.13 3.90 5.43
CA VAL A 47 0.94 2.49 5.12
C VAL A 47 -0.31 2.27 4.31
N VAL A 48 -0.32 1.15 3.61
CA VAL A 48 -1.52 0.54 3.05
C VAL A 48 -1.74 -0.79 3.74
N SER A 49 -2.86 -0.92 4.45
CA SER A 49 -3.22 -2.09 5.24
C SER A 49 -4.48 -2.77 4.71
N TRP A 50 -4.70 -4.03 5.08
CA TRP A 50 -5.91 -4.77 4.69
C TRP A 50 -6.40 -5.71 5.77
N GLU A 51 -7.64 -6.15 5.64
CA GLU A 51 -8.28 -7.04 6.63
C GLU A 51 -7.55 -8.39 6.74
N GLN A 52 -7.51 -8.93 7.96
CA GLN A 52 -7.07 -10.30 8.17
C GLN A 52 -8.06 -11.26 7.52
N GLY A 53 -7.58 -12.03 6.55
CA GLY A 53 -8.39 -12.98 5.82
C GLY A 53 -7.54 -14.01 5.09
N PRO A 54 -8.14 -14.92 4.31
CA PRO A 54 -7.41 -15.94 3.55
C PRO A 54 -6.59 -15.35 2.38
N PHE A 55 -6.56 -14.02 2.25
CA PHE A 55 -5.95 -13.30 1.16
C PHE A 55 -4.43 -13.29 1.31
N GLN A 56 -3.78 -14.10 0.46
CA GLN A 56 -2.34 -14.28 0.42
C GLN A 56 -1.62 -13.14 -0.35
N TRP A 57 -2.06 -11.89 -0.19
CA TRP A 57 -1.43 -10.75 -0.86
C TRP A 57 0.05 -10.56 -0.52
N PRO A 58 0.53 -10.80 0.72
CA PRO A 58 1.96 -10.78 1.02
C PRO A 58 2.81 -11.71 0.16
N TYR A 59 2.22 -12.76 -0.40
CA TYR A 59 2.91 -13.73 -1.27
C TYR A 59 2.94 -13.27 -2.74
N GLN A 60 2.24 -12.19 -3.08
CA GLN A 60 2.25 -11.56 -4.39
C GLN A 60 3.19 -10.33 -4.41
N GLN A 61 4.35 -10.43 -3.74
CA GLN A 61 5.29 -9.32 -3.57
C GLN A 61 5.69 -8.69 -4.89
N GLU A 62 5.93 -9.48 -5.94
CA GLU A 62 6.30 -8.96 -7.25
C GLU A 62 5.20 -8.05 -7.84
N ALA A 63 3.94 -8.44 -7.70
CA ALA A 63 2.81 -7.65 -8.18
C ALA A 63 2.62 -6.38 -7.32
N LEU A 64 2.79 -6.48 -6.01
CA LEU A 64 2.75 -5.34 -5.12
C LEU A 64 3.89 -4.35 -5.43
N PHE A 65 5.11 -4.81 -5.63
CA PHE A 65 6.24 -3.94 -5.99
C PHE A 65 6.08 -3.32 -7.37
N ALA A 66 5.47 -4.01 -8.33
CA ALA A 66 5.12 -3.43 -9.62
C ALA A 66 4.17 -2.23 -9.48
N ILE A 67 3.21 -2.28 -8.55
CA ILE A 67 2.33 -1.13 -8.23
C ILE A 67 3.16 0.04 -7.70
N GLY A 68 4.12 -0.22 -6.80
CA GLY A 68 5.03 0.81 -6.29
C GLY A 68 5.80 1.51 -7.41
N GLN A 69 6.35 0.74 -8.34
CA GLN A 69 7.06 1.27 -9.52
C GLN A 69 6.14 2.11 -10.42
N GLN A 70 4.88 1.69 -10.64
CA GLN A 70 3.92 2.44 -11.44
C GLN A 70 3.55 3.80 -10.84
N ILE A 71 3.54 3.90 -9.50
CA ILE A 71 3.13 5.08 -8.74
C ILE A 71 4.35 5.93 -8.31
N ASN A 72 5.56 5.50 -8.67
CA ASN A 72 6.83 6.12 -8.29
C ASN A 72 7.00 6.22 -6.76
N VAL A 73 6.79 5.11 -6.07
CA VAL A 73 7.04 4.93 -4.63
C VAL A 73 7.80 3.63 -4.36
N TYR A 74 8.50 3.55 -3.24
CA TYR A 74 9.05 2.30 -2.73
C TYR A 74 8.05 1.65 -1.77
N LEU A 75 7.83 0.34 -1.93
CA LEU A 75 6.93 -0.42 -1.07
C LEU A 75 7.71 -1.50 -0.32
N GLU A 76 7.42 -1.63 0.96
CA GLU A 76 8.05 -2.62 1.84
C GLU A 76 6.98 -3.33 2.67
N ALA A 77 7.13 -4.64 2.89
CA ALA A 77 6.25 -5.35 3.82
C ALA A 77 6.60 -4.98 5.26
N VAL A 78 5.69 -4.27 5.94
CA VAL A 78 5.81 -3.95 7.38
C VAL A 78 5.37 -5.17 8.20
N ASN A 79 4.31 -5.84 7.76
CA ASN A 79 3.84 -7.11 8.32
C ASN A 79 2.98 -7.86 7.28
N HIS A 80 2.32 -8.95 7.69
CA HIS A 80 1.48 -9.78 6.82
C HIS A 80 0.20 -9.08 6.30
N PHE A 81 -0.16 -7.91 6.84
CA PHE A 81 -1.39 -7.18 6.54
C PHE A 81 -1.15 -5.71 6.24
N ALA A 82 0.11 -5.28 6.06
CA ALA A 82 0.46 -3.90 5.82
C ALA A 82 1.74 -3.75 4.99
N LEU A 83 1.68 -2.81 4.03
CA LEU A 83 2.82 -2.30 3.28
C LEU A 83 3.14 -0.89 3.71
N GLY A 84 4.41 -0.60 3.95
CA GLY A 84 4.93 0.75 4.09
C GLY A 84 5.11 1.38 2.73
N VAL A 85 4.74 2.66 2.61
CA VAL A 85 4.94 3.47 1.41
C VAL A 85 6.03 4.50 1.70
N TYR A 86 7.07 4.49 0.88
CA TYR A 86 8.26 5.33 1.03
C TYR A 86 8.52 6.12 -0.26
N PRO A 87 9.23 7.26 -0.17
CA PRO A 87 9.76 7.91 -1.36
C PRO A 87 10.73 6.94 -2.08
N GLN A 88 10.84 7.05 -3.40
CA GLN A 88 11.87 6.32 -4.16
C GLN A 88 13.27 6.89 -3.93
#